data_AF-A0A8S9IB49-F1
#
_entry.id   AF-A0A8S9IB49-F1
#
_cell.length_a   1.000
_cell.length_b   1.000
_cell.length_c   1.000
_cell.angle_alpha   90.00
_cell.angle_beta   90.00
_cell.angle_gamma   90.00
#
_symmetry.space_group_name_H-M   'P 1'
#
loop_
_entity.id
_entity.type
_entity.pdbx_description
1 polymer ?
#
loop_
_entity_poly.entity_id
_entity_poly.type
_entity_poly.pdbx_seq_one_letter_code
_entity_poly.pdbx_strand_id
1 'polypeptide(L)'
;MNPNESYLQNWNKIFLLLCVVALAFDPLFFFIPVVDPGRFCLKLDKKLEAVACVFRTFIDAFYVVHMLFQFNTGFIAPSSRGFGRGELVQSYKKIAVRYLKSYFIIDVLSILPIPQVVVLAVVPSMSRPASLVTKELLKWVIFCQYVPRIARIYPLFKEVTRTSGLVTETAWAGAALNLFLYMLASHVFGSFWYLISIERKDRCWRETCANIEGCVHANLYCSGAEDNSQYLIGSCPLMDPEEIKNSTVFNFGIFAEALQSGVVESMDFPKKFFYCFWWGLRNLRFVTLILSSTFLSSEFHNVIITTL
;
A
#
# COMPACT_ATOMS: atom_id res chain seq x y z
N MET A 1 -22.54 -16.67 19.66
CA MET A 1 -21.53 -17.76 19.53
C MET A 1 -20.56 -17.68 20.69
N ASN A 2 -20.13 -18.84 21.23
CA ASN A 2 -19.14 -18.87 22.31
C ASN A 2 -17.74 -18.64 21.71
N PRO A 3 -16.93 -17.69 22.24
CA PRO A 3 -15.60 -17.39 21.72
C PRO A 3 -14.60 -18.57 21.77
N ASN A 4 -14.89 -19.60 22.57
CA ASN A 4 -14.03 -20.79 22.70
C ASN A 4 -14.44 -21.95 21.77
N GLU A 5 -15.44 -21.78 20.91
CA GLU A 5 -15.80 -22.80 19.92
C GLU A 5 -14.71 -22.93 18.84
N SER A 6 -14.35 -24.18 18.49
CA SER A 6 -13.30 -24.48 17.49
C SER A 6 -13.60 -23.87 16.12
N TYR A 7 -14.88 -23.77 15.73
CA TYR A 7 -15.31 -23.10 14.50
C TYR A 7 -14.90 -21.63 14.47
N LEU A 8 -15.18 -20.88 15.54
CA LEU A 8 -14.85 -19.46 15.61
C LEU A 8 -13.35 -19.21 15.69
N GLN A 9 -12.63 -20.09 16.40
CA GLN A 9 -11.16 -20.05 16.43
C GLN A 9 -10.59 -20.25 15.03
N ASN A 10 -11.04 -21.28 14.30
CA ASN A 10 -10.61 -21.52 12.91
C ASN A 10 -11.00 -20.36 11.98
N TRP A 11 -12.18 -19.78 12.14
CA TRP A 11 -12.59 -18.59 11.41
C TRP A 11 -11.66 -17.41 11.65
N ASN A 12 -11.31 -17.11 12.91
CA ASN A 12 -10.38 -16.03 13.25
C ASN A 12 -8.97 -16.27 12.67
N LYS A 13 -8.49 -17.53 12.62
CA LYS A 13 -7.22 -17.89 11.96
C LYS A 13 -7.25 -17.62 10.46
N ILE A 14 -8.30 -18.10 9.78
CA ILE A 14 -8.49 -17.87 8.34
C ILE A 14 -8.59 -16.37 8.05
N PHE A 15 -9.34 -15.65 8.88
CA PHE A 15 -9.51 -14.21 8.75
C PHE A 15 -8.19 -13.44 8.95
N LEU A 16 -7.35 -13.88 9.89
CA LEU A 16 -6.03 -13.31 10.12
C LEU A 16 -5.13 -13.52 8.91
N LEU A 17 -5.10 -14.74 8.37
CA LEU A 17 -4.34 -15.05 7.17
C LEU A 17 -4.82 -14.23 5.97
N LEU A 18 -6.15 -14.08 5.80
CA LEU A 18 -6.73 -13.24 4.76
C LEU A 18 -6.35 -11.76 4.94
N CYS A 19 -6.31 -11.26 6.19
CA CYS A 19 -5.84 -9.89 6.47
C CYS A 19 -4.38 -9.67 6.07
N VAL A 20 -3.53 -10.64 6.37
CA VAL A 20 -2.11 -10.57 6.02
C VAL A 20 -1.91 -10.66 4.50
N VAL A 21 -2.65 -11.55 3.82
CA VAL A 21 -2.63 -11.66 2.36
C VAL A 21 -3.13 -10.36 1.72
N ALA A 22 -4.17 -9.72 2.27
CA ALA A 22 -4.69 -8.45 1.75
C ALA A 22 -3.63 -7.34 1.70
N LEU A 23 -2.72 -7.29 2.69
CA LEU A 23 -1.60 -6.33 2.69
C LEU A 23 -0.64 -6.55 1.52
N ALA A 24 -0.56 -7.76 0.95
CA ALA A 24 0.25 -8.03 -0.24
C ALA A 24 -0.46 -7.63 -1.55
N PHE A 25 -1.80 -7.57 -1.56
CA PHE A 25 -2.57 -7.17 -2.74
C PHE A 25 -2.79 -5.65 -2.82
N ASP A 26 -2.83 -4.94 -1.69
CA ASP A 26 -3.01 -3.49 -1.69
C ASP A 26 -1.94 -2.72 -2.50
N PRO A 27 -0.63 -3.07 -2.48
CA PRO A 27 0.38 -2.39 -3.28
C PRO A 27 0.26 -2.61 -4.79
N LEU A 28 -0.61 -3.52 -5.27
CA LEU A 28 -0.82 -3.71 -6.71
C LEU A 28 -1.31 -2.44 -7.41
N PHE A 29 -2.06 -1.59 -6.70
CA PHE A 29 -2.52 -0.30 -7.24
C PHE A 29 -1.36 0.62 -7.62
N PHE A 30 -0.19 0.48 -6.99
CA PHE A 30 1.00 1.28 -7.27
C PHE A 30 1.67 0.92 -8.61
N PHE A 31 1.41 -0.28 -9.14
CA PHE A 31 1.95 -0.76 -10.43
C PHE A 31 1.06 -0.47 -11.64
N ILE A 32 -0.08 0.18 -11.42
CA ILE A 32 -1.05 0.53 -12.48
C ILE A 32 -0.49 1.59 -13.46
N PRO A 33 0.10 2.71 -13.01
CA PRO A 33 0.59 3.71 -13.95
C PRO A 33 1.89 3.24 -14.60
N VAL A 34 1.95 3.37 -15.92
CA VAL A 34 3.06 2.92 -16.77
C VAL A 34 3.48 4.05 -17.70
N VAL A 35 4.78 4.23 -17.88
CA VAL A 35 5.35 5.19 -18.84
C VAL A 35 5.18 4.65 -20.26
N ASP A 36 4.66 5.47 -21.16
CA ASP A 36 4.70 5.21 -22.59
C ASP A 36 5.85 6.00 -23.22
N PRO A 37 6.97 5.34 -23.58
CA PRO A 37 8.13 6.04 -24.13
C PRO A 37 7.90 6.52 -25.58
N GLY A 38 6.92 5.94 -26.29
CA GLY A 38 6.62 6.33 -27.67
C GLY A 38 5.85 7.66 -27.73
N ARG A 39 4.84 7.81 -26.86
CA ARG A 39 3.98 9.01 -26.82
C ARG A 39 4.33 10.02 -25.72
N PHE A 40 5.37 9.75 -24.92
CA PHE A 40 5.81 10.59 -23.80
C PHE A 40 4.66 10.93 -22.82
N CYS A 41 3.87 9.91 -22.47
CA CYS A 41 2.71 10.06 -21.59
C CYS A 41 2.58 8.88 -20.62
N LEU A 42 1.74 9.04 -19.59
CA LEU A 42 1.41 7.98 -18.64
C LEU A 42 0.12 7.28 -19.06
N LYS A 43 0.19 5.95 -19.18
CA LYS A 43 -0.96 5.08 -19.39
C LYS A 43 -1.26 4.28 -18.13
N LEU A 44 -2.47 3.74 -18.04
CA LEU A 44 -2.86 2.88 -16.93
C LEU A 44 -3.04 1.44 -17.42
N ASP A 45 -2.48 0.50 -16.66
CA ASP A 45 -2.64 -0.93 -16.89
C ASP A 45 -4.05 -1.37 -16.46
N LYS A 46 -4.99 -1.33 -17.41
CA LYS A 46 -6.41 -1.67 -17.18
C LYS A 46 -6.63 -3.11 -16.71
N LYS A 47 -5.77 -4.03 -17.14
CA LYS A 47 -5.84 -5.42 -16.71
C LYS A 47 -5.47 -5.52 -15.23
N LEU A 48 -4.36 -4.90 -14.83
CA LEU A 48 -3.93 -4.89 -13.44
C LEU A 48 -4.91 -4.14 -12.54
N GLU A 49 -5.43 -3.00 -13.00
CA GLU A 49 -6.48 -2.23 -12.32
C GLU A 49 -7.72 -3.10 -12.02
N ALA A 50 -8.24 -3.78 -13.04
CA ALA A 50 -9.41 -4.66 -12.87
C ALA A 50 -9.12 -5.80 -11.88
N VAL A 51 -7.96 -6.45 -12.00
CA VAL A 51 -7.55 -7.54 -11.10
C VAL A 51 -7.44 -7.05 -9.66
N ALA A 52 -6.76 -5.92 -9.42
CA ALA A 52 -6.62 -5.33 -8.10
C ALA A 52 -7.99 -4.96 -7.50
N CYS A 53 -8.87 -4.34 -8.29
CA CYS A 53 -10.23 -3.99 -7.87
C CYS A 53 -11.07 -5.21 -7.49
N VAL A 54 -11.02 -6.29 -8.26
CA VAL A 54 -11.76 -7.54 -7.99
C VAL A 54 -11.28 -8.18 -6.69
N PHE A 55 -9.97 -8.39 -6.52
CA PHE A 55 -9.41 -8.96 -5.29
C PHE A 55 -9.73 -8.10 -4.07
N ARG A 56 -9.62 -6.78 -4.22
CA ARG A 56 -9.91 -5.82 -3.15
C ARG A 56 -11.37 -5.90 -2.70
N THR A 57 -12.31 -5.93 -3.65
CA THR A 57 -13.75 -6.05 -3.38
C THR A 57 -14.08 -7.39 -2.70
N PHE A 58 -13.46 -8.48 -3.17
CA PHE A 58 -13.61 -9.79 -2.56
C PHE A 58 -13.17 -9.79 -1.10
N ILE A 59 -11.99 -9.23 -0.80
CA ILE A 59 -11.48 -9.13 0.58
C ILE A 59 -12.39 -8.27 1.46
N ASP A 60 -12.90 -7.14 0.94
CA ASP A 60 -13.83 -6.29 1.70
C ASP A 60 -15.14 -7.00 2.04
N ALA A 61 -15.68 -7.81 1.12
CA ALA A 61 -16.86 -8.62 1.41
C ALA A 61 -16.61 -9.59 2.57
N PHE A 62 -15.46 -10.27 2.57
CA PHE A 62 -15.06 -11.13 3.69
C PHE A 62 -14.92 -10.35 5.01
N TYR A 63 -14.41 -9.11 4.94
CA TYR A 63 -14.28 -8.23 6.10
C TYR A 63 -15.64 -7.84 6.69
N VAL A 64 -16.61 -7.52 5.84
CA VAL A 64 -18.00 -7.24 6.26
C VAL A 64 -18.60 -8.47 6.95
N VAL A 65 -18.44 -9.67 6.39
CA VAL A 65 -18.91 -10.91 7.02
C VAL A 65 -18.28 -11.12 8.40
N HIS A 66 -16.96 -10.87 8.55
CA HIS A 66 -16.31 -10.96 9.84
C HIS A 66 -16.85 -9.94 10.86
N MET A 67 -17.09 -8.69 10.44
CA MET A 67 -17.72 -7.68 11.30
C MET A 67 -19.11 -8.12 11.77
N LEU A 68 -19.91 -8.73 10.91
CA LEU A 68 -21.22 -9.28 11.29
C LEU A 68 -21.10 -10.40 12.33
N PHE A 69 -20.06 -11.24 12.24
CA PHE A 69 -19.79 -12.24 13.28
C PHE A 69 -19.35 -11.62 14.61
N GLN A 70 -18.61 -10.50 14.59
CA GLN A 70 -18.22 -9.80 15.83
C GLN A 70 -19.42 -9.28 16.61
N PHE A 71 -20.48 -8.81 15.93
CA PHE A 71 -21.74 -8.43 16.60
C PHE A 71 -22.49 -9.59 17.28
N ASN A 72 -22.20 -10.83 16.88
CA ASN A 72 -22.85 -12.05 17.38
C ASN A 72 -21.96 -12.91 18.29
N THR A 73 -20.73 -12.46 18.57
CA THR A 73 -19.75 -13.19 19.36
C THR A 73 -19.78 -12.72 20.81
N GLY A 74 -20.03 -13.65 21.74
CA GLY A 74 -20.00 -13.35 23.17
C GLY A 74 -18.59 -13.04 23.66
N PHE A 75 -18.48 -12.37 24.81
CA PHE A 75 -17.18 -12.05 25.40
C PHE A 75 -17.09 -12.48 26.86
N ILE A 76 -15.87 -12.70 27.33
CA ILE A 76 -15.60 -12.98 28.74
C ILE A 76 -15.38 -11.65 29.48
N ALA A 77 -16.14 -11.42 30.55
CA ALA A 77 -16.08 -10.17 31.32
C ALA A 77 -14.71 -9.99 32.03
N PRO A 78 -14.03 -8.84 31.90
CA PRO A 78 -12.70 -8.63 32.49
C PRO A 78 -12.66 -8.83 34.02
N SER A 79 -13.72 -8.41 34.71
CA SER A 79 -13.88 -8.49 36.18
C SER A 79 -13.95 -9.93 36.72
N SER A 80 -14.34 -10.89 35.88
CA SER A 80 -14.51 -12.29 36.26
C SER A 80 -13.27 -13.16 36.00
N ARG A 81 -12.18 -12.56 35.47
CA ARG A 81 -10.94 -13.28 35.12
C ARG A 81 -10.12 -13.72 36.34
N GLY A 82 -10.25 -13.04 37.49
CA GLY A 82 -9.52 -13.37 38.71
C GLY A 82 -10.04 -14.61 39.46
N PHE A 83 -11.25 -15.10 39.15
CA PHE A 83 -11.91 -16.16 39.93
C PHE A 83 -12.07 -17.49 39.14
N GLY A 84 -11.16 -17.76 38.21
CA GLY A 84 -10.95 -19.11 37.66
C GLY A 84 -11.85 -19.58 36.51
N ARG A 85 -12.94 -18.88 36.14
CA ARG A 85 -13.72 -19.31 34.96
C ARG A 85 -14.29 -18.25 34.01
N GLY A 86 -14.26 -16.96 34.35
CA GLY A 86 -14.70 -15.90 33.44
C GLY A 86 -16.20 -15.99 33.05
N GLU A 87 -17.02 -15.05 33.48
CA GLU A 87 -18.43 -14.99 33.10
C GLU A 87 -18.57 -14.66 31.61
N LEU A 88 -19.23 -15.56 30.86
CA LEU A 88 -19.53 -15.40 29.44
C LEU A 88 -20.79 -14.53 29.28
N VAL A 89 -20.60 -13.33 28.74
CA VAL A 89 -21.70 -12.40 28.45
C VAL A 89 -22.25 -12.68 27.05
N GLN A 90 -23.50 -13.14 26.96
CA GLN A 90 -24.19 -13.45 25.70
C GLN A 90 -25.26 -12.42 25.31
N SER A 91 -25.47 -11.37 26.10
CA SER A 91 -26.48 -10.34 25.80
C SER A 91 -26.10 -9.53 24.56
N TYR A 92 -26.93 -9.60 23.52
CA TYR A 92 -26.73 -8.87 22.25
C TYR A 92 -26.46 -7.37 22.45
N LYS A 93 -27.22 -6.71 23.34
CA LYS A 93 -27.02 -5.27 23.63
C LYS A 93 -25.64 -4.98 24.21
N LYS A 94 -25.18 -5.81 25.16
CA LYS A 94 -23.86 -5.63 25.79
C LYS A 94 -22.72 -5.93 24.80
N ILE A 95 -22.89 -6.91 23.93
CA ILE A 95 -21.93 -7.26 22.86
C ILE A 95 -21.81 -6.10 21.87
N ALA A 96 -22.94 -5.61 21.33
CA ALA A 96 -22.96 -4.53 20.36
C ALA A 96 -22.33 -3.25 20.92
N VAL A 97 -22.70 -2.83 22.14
CA VAL A 97 -22.12 -1.62 22.76
C VAL A 97 -20.61 -1.75 22.96
N ARG A 98 -20.13 -2.92 23.39
CA ARG A 98 -18.69 -3.17 23.56
C ARG A 98 -17.96 -3.06 22.22
N TYR A 99 -18.46 -3.73 21.18
CA TYR A 99 -17.82 -3.74 19.86
C TYR A 99 -17.80 -2.34 19.22
N LEU A 100 -18.93 -1.61 19.28
CA LEU A 100 -19.05 -0.24 18.77
C LEU A 100 -18.07 0.73 19.44
N LYS A 101 -17.77 0.54 20.74
CA LYS A 101 -16.84 1.39 21.50
C LYS A 101 -15.36 1.00 21.36
N SER A 102 -15.05 -0.15 20.79
CA SER A 102 -13.66 -0.64 20.68
C SER A 102 -13.14 -0.64 19.24
N TYR A 103 -13.42 -1.70 18.49
CA TYR A 103 -12.73 -1.99 17.22
C TYR A 103 -13.55 -1.58 16.00
N PHE A 104 -14.84 -1.29 16.17
CA PHE A 104 -15.75 -1.00 15.08
C PHE A 104 -15.26 0.13 14.16
N ILE A 105 -14.75 1.23 14.72
CA ILE A 105 -14.23 2.36 13.91
C ILE A 105 -13.03 1.92 13.07
N ILE A 106 -12.10 1.16 13.64
CA ILE A 106 -10.92 0.66 12.92
C ILE A 106 -11.35 -0.29 11.80
N ASP A 107 -12.29 -1.20 12.09
CA ASP A 107 -12.83 -2.11 11.08
C ASP A 107 -13.52 -1.36 9.94
N VAL A 108 -14.38 -0.38 10.24
CA VAL A 108 -15.04 0.47 9.23
C VAL A 108 -14.01 1.23 8.38
N LEU A 109 -13.03 1.89 9.01
CA LEU A 109 -12.00 2.62 8.27
C LEU A 109 -11.16 1.69 7.39
N SER A 110 -10.94 0.44 7.81
CA SER A 110 -10.16 -0.53 7.04
C SER A 110 -10.86 -1.02 5.76
N ILE A 111 -12.20 -1.06 5.74
CA ILE A 111 -12.99 -1.56 4.61
C ILE A 111 -13.36 -0.48 3.59
N LEU A 112 -13.07 0.80 3.84
CA LEU A 112 -13.48 1.84 2.91
C LEU A 112 -12.82 1.59 1.52
N PRO A 113 -13.59 1.66 0.42
CA PRO A 113 -13.09 1.37 -0.91
C PRO A 113 -12.28 2.54 -1.49
N ILE A 114 -11.65 3.37 -0.66
CA ILE A 114 -11.12 4.66 -1.12
C ILE A 114 -10.05 4.49 -2.21
N PRO A 115 -9.08 3.55 -2.13
CA PRO A 115 -8.15 3.31 -3.23
C PRO A 115 -8.84 2.94 -4.55
N GLN A 116 -9.93 2.16 -4.50
CA GLN A 116 -10.69 1.78 -5.70
C GLN A 116 -11.45 2.97 -6.26
N VAL A 117 -12.13 3.74 -5.40
CA VAL A 117 -12.84 4.96 -5.80
C VAL A 117 -11.85 5.98 -6.38
N VAL A 118 -10.68 6.12 -5.77
CA VAL A 118 -9.59 6.98 -6.25
C VAL A 118 -9.14 6.55 -7.63
N VAL A 119 -8.78 5.28 -7.83
CA VAL A 119 -8.34 4.83 -9.14
C VAL A 119 -9.46 5.00 -10.15
N LEU A 120 -10.68 4.53 -9.87
CA LEU A 120 -11.83 4.62 -10.78
C LEU A 120 -12.29 6.07 -11.06
N ALA A 121 -12.14 7.01 -10.12
CA ALA A 121 -12.51 8.40 -10.30
C ALA A 121 -11.39 9.23 -10.94
N VAL A 122 -10.13 8.92 -10.65
CA VAL A 122 -8.96 9.64 -11.18
C VAL A 122 -8.65 9.21 -12.60
N VAL A 123 -8.79 7.91 -12.92
CA VAL A 123 -8.64 7.34 -14.27
C VAL A 123 -9.36 8.16 -15.36
N PRO A 124 -10.67 8.43 -15.27
CA PRO A 124 -11.38 9.24 -16.27
C PRO A 124 -11.14 10.75 -16.11
N SER A 125 -10.62 11.18 -14.95
CA SER A 125 -10.30 12.59 -14.67
C SER A 125 -8.91 13.02 -15.14
N MET A 126 -8.04 12.08 -15.53
CA MET A 126 -6.69 12.38 -16.06
C MET A 126 -6.73 13.12 -17.41
N SER A 127 -7.89 13.19 -18.06
CA SER A 127 -8.16 14.06 -19.22
C SER A 127 -8.22 15.55 -18.85
N ARG A 128 -8.33 15.89 -17.56
CA ARG A 128 -8.15 17.24 -17.05
C ARG A 128 -6.82 17.32 -16.31
N PRO A 129 -6.09 18.45 -16.36
CA PRO A 129 -4.95 18.67 -15.49
C PRO A 129 -5.43 18.61 -14.03
N ALA A 130 -5.35 17.42 -13.42
CA ALA A 130 -5.61 17.26 -12.01
C ALA A 130 -4.55 18.07 -11.26
N SER A 131 -4.99 19.00 -10.43
CA SER A 131 -4.08 19.86 -9.67
C SER A 131 -3.08 19.00 -8.86
N LEU A 132 -1.85 19.50 -8.68
CA LEU A 132 -0.85 18.85 -7.81
C LEU A 132 -1.44 18.51 -6.44
N VAL A 133 -2.31 19.39 -5.92
CA VAL A 133 -3.04 19.20 -4.65
C VAL A 133 -3.90 17.94 -4.68
N THR A 134 -4.61 17.67 -5.78
CA THR A 134 -5.44 16.46 -5.93
C THR A 134 -4.59 15.20 -5.88
N LYS A 135 -3.46 15.16 -6.60
CA LYS A 135 -2.55 14.00 -6.63
C LYS A 135 -1.94 13.71 -5.26
N GLU A 136 -1.48 14.74 -4.56
CA GLU A 136 -0.95 14.62 -3.20
C GLU A 136 -2.00 14.12 -2.21
N LEU A 137 -3.24 14.61 -2.30
CA LEU A 137 -4.36 14.16 -1.46
C LEU A 137 -4.67 12.67 -1.67
N LEU A 138 -4.65 12.20 -2.93
CA LEU A 138 -4.92 10.80 -3.28
C LEU A 138 -3.87 9.85 -2.71
N LYS A 139 -2.60 10.25 -2.75
CA LYS A 139 -1.48 9.52 -2.13
C LYS A 139 -1.66 9.40 -0.61
N TRP A 140 -1.94 10.52 0.05
CA TRP A 140 -2.22 10.53 1.48
C TRP A 140 -3.42 9.65 1.84
N VAL A 141 -4.45 9.65 1.01
CA VAL A 141 -5.62 8.80 1.19
C VAL A 141 -5.26 7.32 1.11
N ILE A 142 -4.48 6.88 0.12
CA ILE A 142 -4.05 5.47 0.03
C ILE A 142 -3.16 5.09 1.22
N PHE A 143 -2.25 5.97 1.63
CA PHE A 143 -1.39 5.74 2.80
C PHE A 143 -2.19 5.66 4.10
N CYS A 144 -3.09 6.63 4.33
CA CYS A 144 -3.98 6.67 5.50
C CYS A 144 -4.94 5.48 5.54
N GLN A 145 -5.32 4.91 4.38
CA GLN A 145 -6.13 3.69 4.29
C GLN A 145 -5.34 2.44 4.71
N TYR A 146 -4.03 2.42 4.49
CA TYR A 146 -3.18 1.29 4.81
C TYR A 146 -2.98 1.14 6.33
N VAL A 147 -2.94 2.25 7.07
CA VAL A 147 -2.81 2.29 8.53
C VAL A 147 -3.89 1.50 9.29
N PRO A 148 -5.22 1.74 9.10
CA PRO A 148 -6.26 1.00 9.81
C PRO A 148 -6.26 -0.50 9.47
N ARG A 149 -5.77 -0.88 8.29
CA ARG A 149 -5.63 -2.29 7.88
C ARG A 149 -4.50 -3.01 8.59
N ILE A 150 -3.41 -2.33 8.88
CA ILE A 150 -2.38 -2.88 9.77
C ILE A 150 -2.91 -2.89 11.20
N ALA A 151 -3.54 -1.80 11.65
CA ALA A 151 -4.01 -1.64 13.02
C ALA A 151 -5.01 -2.75 13.44
N ARG A 152 -5.87 -3.22 12.53
CA ARG A 152 -6.82 -4.31 12.82
C ARG A 152 -6.19 -5.70 12.94
N ILE A 153 -5.01 -5.93 12.36
CA ILE A 153 -4.30 -7.21 12.47
C ILE A 153 -3.88 -7.44 13.91
N TYR A 154 -3.46 -6.39 14.63
CA TYR A 154 -3.01 -6.49 16.02
C TYR A 154 -4.04 -7.13 16.98
N PRO A 155 -5.28 -6.61 17.12
CA PRO A 155 -6.27 -7.21 18.02
C PRO A 155 -6.65 -8.63 17.60
N LEU A 156 -6.74 -8.91 16.30
CA LEU A 156 -7.06 -10.23 15.77
C LEU A 156 -5.94 -11.24 16.06
N PHE A 157 -4.69 -10.85 15.84
CA PHE A 157 -3.51 -11.64 16.16
C PHE A 157 -3.43 -11.95 17.66
N LYS A 158 -3.71 -10.96 18.51
CA LYS A 158 -3.79 -11.15 19.97
C LYS A 158 -4.88 -12.15 20.35
N GLU A 159 -6.05 -12.08 19.72
CA GLU A 159 -7.16 -13.01 20.01
C GLU A 159 -6.86 -14.44 19.52
N VAL A 160 -6.29 -14.60 18.33
CA VAL A 160 -5.87 -15.90 17.79
C VAL A 160 -4.77 -16.53 18.65
N THR A 161 -3.78 -15.73 19.08
CA THR A 161 -2.70 -16.21 19.96
C THR A 161 -3.24 -16.65 21.31
N ARG A 162 -4.17 -15.88 21.91
CA ARG A 162 -4.79 -16.18 23.20
C ARG A 162 -5.65 -17.45 23.16
N THR A 163 -6.36 -17.68 22.07
CA THR A 163 -7.35 -18.78 21.96
C THR A 163 -6.77 -20.08 21.42
N SER A 164 -5.77 -19.99 20.55
CA SER A 164 -5.33 -21.12 19.74
C SER A 164 -3.84 -21.44 19.84
N GLY A 165 -3.02 -20.60 20.49
CA GLY A 165 -1.56 -20.81 20.57
C GLY A 165 -0.81 -20.78 19.23
N LEU A 166 -1.47 -20.34 18.14
CA LEU A 166 -1.09 -20.56 16.73
C LEU A 166 0.35 -20.16 16.37
N VAL A 167 0.94 -19.18 17.05
CA VAL A 167 2.22 -18.59 16.64
C VAL A 167 3.41 -19.18 17.41
N THR A 168 3.17 -20.06 18.38
CA THR A 168 4.22 -20.62 19.26
C THR A 168 4.30 -22.14 19.25
N GLU A 169 3.50 -22.85 18.43
CA GLU A 169 3.55 -24.33 18.44
C GLU A 169 4.91 -24.87 17.96
N THR A 170 5.64 -24.17 17.08
CA THR A 170 6.97 -24.57 16.63
C THR A 170 7.90 -23.38 16.34
N ALA A 171 9.20 -23.54 16.62
CA ALA A 171 10.22 -22.52 16.32
C ALA A 171 10.29 -22.18 14.82
N TRP A 172 10.00 -23.15 13.94
CA TRP A 172 10.00 -22.96 12.49
C TRP A 172 8.84 -22.07 12.01
N ALA A 173 7.66 -22.15 12.64
CA ALA A 173 6.54 -21.27 12.31
C ALA A 173 6.87 -19.79 12.58
N GLY A 174 7.59 -19.50 13.67
CA GLY A 174 8.08 -18.16 13.97
C GLY A 174 9.08 -17.65 12.94
N ALA A 175 10.04 -18.50 12.53
CA ALA A 175 11.00 -18.14 11.48
C ALA A 175 10.33 -17.88 10.13
N ALA A 176 9.36 -18.72 9.73
CA ALA A 176 8.58 -18.56 8.52
C ALA A 176 7.74 -17.27 8.53
N LEU A 177 7.12 -16.94 9.67
CA LEU A 177 6.36 -15.69 9.84
C LEU A 177 7.28 -14.46 9.71
N ASN A 178 8.45 -14.47 10.36
CA ASN A 178 9.41 -13.38 10.27
C ASN A 178 9.91 -13.19 8.83
N LEU A 179 10.22 -14.29 8.13
CA LEU A 179 10.61 -14.24 6.72
C LEU A 179 9.47 -13.68 5.86
N PHE A 180 8.23 -14.14 6.08
CA PHE A 180 7.06 -13.63 5.37
C PHE A 180 6.87 -12.12 5.58
N LEU A 181 6.98 -11.63 6.81
CA LEU A 181 6.87 -10.21 7.12
C LEU A 181 7.98 -9.39 6.46
N TYR A 182 9.21 -9.92 6.42
CA TYR A 182 10.32 -9.30 5.71
C TYR A 182 10.06 -9.21 4.19
N MET A 183 9.57 -10.30 3.58
CA MET A 183 9.18 -10.31 2.16
C MET A 183 8.02 -9.34 1.89
N LEU A 184 7.01 -9.28 2.77
CA LEU A 184 5.90 -8.35 2.64
C LEU A 184 6.37 -6.90 2.72
N ALA A 185 7.23 -6.56 3.69
CA ALA A 185 7.82 -5.23 3.78
C ALA A 185 8.60 -4.89 2.50
N SER A 186 9.32 -5.86 1.94
CA SER A 186 10.09 -5.69 0.69
C SER A 186 9.20 -5.37 -0.50
N HIS A 187 8.10 -6.11 -0.60
CA HIS A 187 7.10 -5.87 -1.63
C HIS A 187 6.50 -4.46 -1.51
N VAL A 188 6.09 -4.06 -0.30
CA VAL A 188 5.51 -2.73 -0.05
C VAL A 188 6.51 -1.63 -0.42
N PHE A 189 7.75 -1.73 0.08
CA PHE A 189 8.79 -0.73 -0.15
C PHE A 189 9.17 -0.61 -1.63
N GLY A 190 9.31 -1.74 -2.32
CA GLY A 190 9.55 -1.79 -3.76
C GLY A 190 8.41 -1.19 -4.58
N SER A 191 7.16 -1.40 -4.15
CA SER A 191 5.98 -0.85 -4.82
C SER A 191 5.89 0.67 -4.67
N PHE A 192 6.21 1.21 -3.50
CA PHE A 192 6.34 2.66 -3.32
C PHE A 192 7.44 3.25 -4.18
N TRP A 193 8.60 2.59 -4.24
CA TRP A 193 9.70 3.03 -5.10
C TRP A 193 9.31 3.07 -6.58
N TYR A 194 8.57 2.08 -7.06
CA TYR A 194 8.00 2.08 -8.42
C TYR A 194 7.09 3.29 -8.67
N LEU A 195 6.09 3.51 -7.80
CA LEU A 195 5.14 4.62 -7.98
C LEU A 195 5.83 5.97 -7.94
N ILE A 196 6.75 6.18 -6.99
CA ILE A 196 7.49 7.44 -6.88
C ILE A 196 8.36 7.64 -8.13
N SER A 197 8.92 6.58 -8.72
CA SER A 197 9.67 6.68 -9.98
C SER A 197 8.80 7.21 -11.13
N ILE A 198 7.55 6.74 -11.24
CA ILE A 198 6.55 7.29 -12.16
C ILE A 198 6.28 8.76 -11.85
N GLU A 199 6.06 9.11 -10.58
CA GLU A 199 5.77 10.50 -10.16
C GLU A 199 6.93 11.45 -10.47
N ARG A 200 8.18 11.00 -10.30
CA ARG A 200 9.38 11.78 -10.65
C ARG A 200 9.44 12.02 -12.15
N LYS A 201 9.12 11.02 -12.98
CA LYS A 201 9.04 11.19 -14.44
C LYS A 201 7.91 12.13 -14.85
N ASP A 202 6.73 11.97 -14.27
CA ASP A 202 5.55 12.85 -14.45
C ASP A 202 5.87 14.30 -14.10
N ARG A 203 6.57 14.53 -12.97
CA ARG A 203 7.00 15.85 -12.54
C ARG A 203 7.96 16.49 -13.53
N CYS A 204 9.00 15.75 -13.96
CA CYS A 204 9.95 16.25 -14.93
C CYS A 204 9.28 16.66 -16.26
N TRP A 205 8.36 15.84 -16.77
CA TRP A 205 7.61 16.18 -17.98
C TRP A 205 6.69 17.37 -17.80
N ARG A 206 6.02 17.51 -16.64
CA ARG A 206 5.21 18.70 -16.35
C ARG A 206 6.06 19.97 -16.31
N GLU A 207 7.19 19.96 -15.62
CA GLU A 207 8.08 21.12 -15.52
C GLU A 207 8.63 21.51 -16.90
N THR A 208 9.00 20.54 -17.72
CA THR A 208 9.42 20.79 -19.11
C THR A 208 8.29 21.38 -19.94
N CYS A 209 7.11 20.75 -19.90
CA CYS A 209 5.93 21.15 -20.68
C CYS A 209 5.45 22.57 -20.32
N ALA A 210 5.53 22.96 -19.06
CA ALA A 210 5.13 24.30 -18.61
C ALA A 210 5.99 25.43 -19.21
N ASN A 211 7.20 25.11 -19.69
CA ASN A 211 8.13 26.07 -20.28
C ASN A 211 8.08 26.08 -21.82
N ILE A 212 7.24 25.26 -22.45
CA ILE A 212 7.17 25.12 -23.91
C ILE A 212 5.79 25.55 -24.40
N GLU A 213 5.75 26.59 -25.22
CA GLU A 213 4.52 27.05 -25.87
C GLU A 213 3.94 25.96 -26.79
N GLY A 214 2.66 25.65 -26.62
CA GLY A 214 1.97 24.58 -27.35
C GLY A 214 2.01 23.20 -26.68
N CYS A 215 2.78 23.00 -25.61
CA CYS A 215 2.73 21.75 -24.85
C CYS A 215 1.48 21.69 -23.95
N VAL A 216 0.68 20.64 -24.09
CA VAL A 216 -0.62 20.52 -23.40
C VAL A 216 -0.53 19.51 -22.25
N HIS A 217 -0.68 19.95 -21.00
CA HIS A 217 -0.56 19.06 -19.84
C HIS A 217 -1.48 17.82 -19.85
N ALA A 218 -2.68 17.92 -20.44
CA ALA A 218 -3.61 16.79 -20.56
C ALA A 218 -3.05 15.64 -21.43
N ASN A 219 -2.20 15.97 -22.42
CA ASN A 219 -1.60 15.00 -23.32
C ASN A 219 -0.49 14.17 -22.64
N LEU A 220 -0.11 14.51 -21.40
CA LEU A 220 0.79 13.70 -20.57
C LEU A 220 0.13 12.42 -20.01
N TYR A 221 -1.17 12.18 -20.22
CA TYR A 221 -1.90 11.03 -19.64
C TYR A 221 -2.53 10.09 -20.66
N CYS A 222 -2.03 10.06 -21.90
CA CYS A 222 -2.40 9.09 -22.93
C CYS A 222 -3.93 8.95 -23.18
N SER A 223 -4.71 10.01 -22.96
CA SER A 223 -6.18 9.97 -22.96
C SER A 223 -6.83 10.24 -24.33
N GLY A 224 -6.04 10.69 -25.32
CA GLY A 224 -6.49 11.00 -26.67
C GLY A 224 -5.49 10.58 -27.75
N ALA A 225 -5.77 11.00 -28.99
CA ALA A 225 -4.91 10.75 -30.15
C ALA A 225 -3.72 11.73 -30.23
N GLU A 226 -3.85 12.91 -29.62
CA GLU A 226 -2.77 13.89 -29.53
C GLU A 226 -1.76 13.53 -28.44
N ASP A 227 -0.49 13.85 -28.70
CA ASP A 227 0.59 13.67 -27.73
C ASP A 227 1.56 14.86 -27.75
N ASN A 228 2.43 14.96 -26.74
CA ASN A 228 3.44 16.00 -26.62
C ASN A 228 4.82 15.51 -27.07
N SER A 229 4.91 14.45 -27.87
CA SER A 229 6.20 13.81 -28.19
C SER A 229 7.16 14.82 -28.83
N GLN A 230 6.67 15.65 -29.76
CA GLN A 230 7.47 16.70 -30.40
C GLN A 230 8.12 17.70 -29.43
N TYR A 231 7.54 17.89 -28.24
CA TYR A 231 8.04 18.81 -27.22
C TYR A 231 8.90 18.11 -26.16
N LEU A 232 8.69 16.82 -25.95
CA LEU A 232 9.30 16.05 -24.84
C LEU A 232 10.40 15.10 -25.31
N ILE A 233 10.59 14.90 -26.61
CA ILE A 233 11.73 14.16 -27.16
C ILE A 233 13.03 14.80 -26.65
N GLY A 234 13.92 13.98 -26.08
CA GLY A 234 15.18 14.44 -25.50
C GLY A 234 15.05 15.17 -24.15
N SER A 235 13.84 15.38 -23.64
CA SER A 235 13.62 15.93 -22.30
C SER A 235 13.89 14.90 -21.21
N CYS A 236 14.14 15.39 -19.99
CA CYS A 236 14.28 14.55 -18.80
C CYS A 236 15.34 13.44 -18.97
N PRO A 237 16.60 13.79 -19.33
CA PRO A 237 17.66 12.81 -19.50
C PRO A 237 17.92 12.08 -18.18
N LEU A 238 18.13 10.77 -18.27
CA LEU A 238 18.48 9.94 -17.12
C LEU A 238 19.99 9.99 -16.92
N MET A 239 20.44 10.93 -16.09
CA MET A 239 21.85 11.03 -15.69
C MET A 239 22.04 10.49 -14.28
N ASP A 240 23.22 9.91 -14.02
CA ASP A 240 23.60 9.56 -12.66
C ASP A 240 23.68 10.84 -11.81
N PRO A 241 23.09 10.88 -10.60
CA PRO A 241 23.18 12.03 -9.71
C PRO A 241 24.60 12.57 -9.50
N GLU A 242 25.62 11.71 -9.51
CA GLU A 242 27.03 12.09 -9.35
C GLU A 242 27.62 12.79 -10.59
N GLU A 243 26.99 12.59 -11.76
CA GLU A 243 27.39 13.20 -13.04
C GLU A 243 26.67 14.52 -13.34
N ILE A 244 25.67 14.90 -12.54
CA ILE A 244 24.91 16.14 -12.72
C ILE A 244 25.77 17.35 -12.33
N LYS A 245 26.45 17.94 -13.32
CA LYS A 245 27.25 19.17 -13.16
C LYS A 245 26.44 20.46 -13.38
N ASN A 246 25.26 20.34 -13.98
CA ASN A 246 24.40 21.48 -14.31
C ASN A 246 23.08 21.38 -13.51
N SER A 247 22.78 22.41 -12.71
CA SER A 247 21.57 22.47 -11.88
C SER A 247 20.27 22.51 -12.67
N THR A 248 20.31 22.70 -13.99
CA THR A 248 19.12 22.67 -14.87
C THR A 248 18.65 21.25 -15.20
N VAL A 249 19.44 20.20 -14.91
CA VAL A 249 19.04 18.81 -15.18
C VAL A 249 18.19 18.28 -14.02
N PHE A 250 17.04 17.71 -14.34
CA PHE A 250 16.15 17.12 -13.34
C PHE A 250 16.82 15.91 -12.68
N ASN A 251 17.15 16.04 -11.40
CA ASN A 251 17.77 14.97 -10.63
C ASN A 251 16.71 13.92 -10.25
N PHE A 252 16.82 12.70 -10.74
CA PHE A 252 15.93 11.57 -10.40
C PHE A 252 16.32 10.83 -9.11
N GLY A 253 17.52 11.05 -8.57
CA GLY A 253 18.02 10.40 -7.35
C GLY A 253 17.96 8.88 -7.44
N ILE A 254 17.55 8.24 -6.34
CA ILE A 254 17.42 6.78 -6.22
C ILE A 254 16.38 6.15 -7.17
N PHE A 255 15.58 6.97 -7.87
CA PHE A 255 14.57 6.53 -8.82
C PHE A 255 15.10 6.44 -10.25
N ALA A 256 16.32 6.95 -10.51
CA ALA A 256 16.98 6.83 -11.81
C ALA A 256 17.14 5.35 -12.22
N GLU A 257 17.49 4.47 -11.28
CA GLU A 257 17.64 3.03 -11.52
C GLU A 257 16.35 2.40 -12.06
N ALA A 258 15.16 2.75 -11.52
CA ALA A 258 13.88 2.26 -12.02
C ALA A 258 13.66 2.68 -13.47
N LEU A 259 13.93 3.95 -13.78
CA LEU A 259 13.74 4.52 -15.11
C LEU A 259 14.70 3.90 -16.13
N GLN A 260 15.99 3.78 -15.78
CA GLN A 260 17.01 3.18 -16.64
C GLN A 260 16.76 1.70 -16.92
N SER A 261 16.20 0.97 -15.96
CA SER A 261 15.86 -0.45 -16.13
C SER A 261 14.69 -0.71 -17.10
N GLY A 262 13.91 0.33 -17.43
CA GLY A 262 12.67 0.20 -18.20
C GLY A 262 11.54 -0.51 -17.44
N VAL A 263 11.67 -0.77 -16.12
CA VAL A 263 10.62 -1.44 -15.35
C VAL A 263 9.32 -0.63 -15.35
N VAL A 264 9.42 0.69 -15.33
CA VAL A 264 8.29 1.63 -15.35
C VAL A 264 7.59 1.72 -16.72
N GLU A 265 8.22 1.21 -17.77
CA GLU A 265 7.66 1.14 -19.14
C GLU A 265 7.00 -0.22 -19.42
N SER A 266 7.26 -1.22 -18.57
CA SER A 266 6.79 -2.59 -18.74
C SER A 266 5.31 -2.74 -18.40
N MET A 267 4.54 -3.37 -19.30
CA MET A 267 3.19 -3.87 -19.00
C MET A 267 3.22 -5.29 -18.39
N ASP A 268 4.37 -5.96 -18.41
CA ASP A 268 4.55 -7.28 -17.80
C ASP A 268 4.63 -7.14 -16.27
N PHE A 269 3.54 -7.48 -15.57
CA PHE A 269 3.43 -7.38 -14.12
C PHE A 269 4.44 -8.27 -13.37
N PRO A 270 4.60 -9.58 -13.67
CA PRO A 270 5.67 -10.38 -13.08
C PRO A 270 7.05 -9.70 -13.13
N LYS A 271 7.43 -9.13 -14.29
CA LYS A 271 8.69 -8.38 -14.42
C LYS A 271 8.74 -7.19 -13.45
N LYS A 272 7.67 -6.37 -13.40
CA LYS A 272 7.55 -5.24 -12.46
C LYS A 272 7.68 -5.69 -11.02
N PHE A 273 6.93 -6.72 -10.63
CA PHE A 273 6.88 -7.27 -9.28
C PHE A 273 8.26 -7.75 -8.83
N PHE A 274 8.90 -8.66 -9.57
CA PHE A 274 10.17 -9.24 -9.13
C PHE A 274 11.30 -8.22 -9.10
N TYR A 275 11.34 -7.29 -10.06
CA TYR A 275 12.37 -6.26 -10.10
C TYR A 275 12.25 -5.30 -8.91
N CYS A 276 11.05 -4.77 -8.65
CA CYS A 276 10.81 -3.87 -7.52
C CYS A 276 10.90 -4.59 -6.17
N PHE A 277 10.44 -5.85 -6.10
CA PHE A 277 10.62 -6.69 -4.91
C PHE A 277 12.10 -6.90 -4.59
N TRP A 278 12.93 -7.20 -5.60
CA TRP A 278 14.37 -7.36 -5.44
C TRP A 278 15.04 -6.05 -5.00
N TRP A 279 14.62 -4.92 -5.59
CA TRP A 279 15.07 -3.60 -5.15
C TRP A 279 14.73 -3.35 -3.67
N GLY A 280 13.50 -3.64 -3.25
CA GLY A 280 13.08 -3.55 -1.85
C GLY A 280 13.92 -4.44 -0.93
N LEU A 281 14.27 -5.64 -1.36
CA LEU A 281 14.98 -6.62 -0.55
C LEU A 281 16.42 -6.21 -0.27
N ARG A 282 17.06 -5.60 -1.27
CA ARG A 282 18.41 -5.02 -1.15
C ARG A 282 18.42 -3.84 -0.18
N ASN A 283 17.41 -2.96 -0.28
CA ASN A 283 17.40 -1.68 0.44
C ASN A 283 16.81 -1.76 1.87
N LEU A 284 15.97 -2.75 2.17
CA LEU A 284 15.44 -2.95 3.52
C LEU A 284 16.49 -3.28 4.57
N ARG A 285 17.61 -3.90 4.17
CA ARG A 285 18.73 -4.16 5.08
C ARG A 285 19.27 -2.86 5.68
N PHE A 286 19.30 -1.78 4.90
CA PHE A 286 19.72 -0.46 5.35
C PHE A 286 18.67 0.22 6.22
N VAL A 287 17.39 0.18 5.83
CA VAL A 287 16.30 0.78 6.63
C VAL A 287 16.15 0.11 7.99
N THR A 288 16.29 -1.22 8.07
CA THR A 288 16.17 -1.96 9.35
C THR A 288 17.36 -1.68 10.28
N LEU A 289 18.56 -1.51 9.72
CA LEU A 289 19.75 -1.10 10.47
C LEU A 289 19.60 0.32 11.03
N ILE A 290 19.02 1.23 10.24
CA ILE A 290 18.69 2.60 10.64
C ILE A 290 17.55 2.61 11.67
N LEU A 291 16.49 1.82 11.50
CA LEU A 291 15.40 1.75 12.46
C LEU A 291 15.85 1.21 13.83
N SER A 292 16.79 0.27 13.83
CA SER A 292 17.38 -0.30 15.05
C SER A 292 18.29 0.69 15.77
N SER A 293 18.91 1.64 15.05
CA SER A 293 19.69 2.74 15.66
C SER A 293 18.82 3.94 16.07
N THR A 294 17.60 4.09 15.55
CA THR A 294 16.67 5.20 15.84
C THR A 294 15.90 5.12 17.17
N PHE A 295 16.39 4.38 18.18
CA PHE A 295 16.03 4.68 19.59
C PHE A 295 16.69 5.98 20.09
N LEU A 296 17.50 6.65 19.26
CA LEU A 296 18.02 7.99 19.50
C LEU A 296 17.45 8.96 18.45
N SER A 297 16.47 9.75 18.88
CA SER A 297 15.73 10.72 18.07
C SER A 297 16.54 12.00 17.82
N SER A 298 16.95 12.22 16.57
CA SER A 298 17.18 13.57 16.00
C SER A 298 17.47 13.56 14.49
N GLU A 299 17.86 12.44 13.90
CA GLU A 299 18.31 12.39 12.48
C GLU A 299 17.21 12.09 11.44
N PHE A 300 15.98 11.80 11.88
CA PHE A 300 14.87 11.42 10.98
C PHE A 300 14.45 12.57 10.02
N HIS A 301 14.73 13.81 10.40
CA HIS A 301 14.40 14.98 9.58
C HIS A 301 15.44 15.26 8.49
N ASN A 302 16.72 15.00 8.75
CA ASN A 302 17.78 15.34 7.80
C ASN A 302 17.88 14.33 6.66
N VAL A 303 17.76 13.02 6.93
CA VAL A 303 17.90 11.99 5.87
C VAL A 303 16.76 12.02 4.84
N ILE A 304 15.55 12.40 5.25
CA ILE A 304 14.43 12.58 4.32
C ILE A 304 14.64 13.82 3.43
N ILE A 305 15.28 14.88 3.96
CA ILE A 305 15.53 16.12 3.23
C ILE A 305 16.75 16.01 2.30
N THR A 306 17.74 15.16 2.58
CA THR A 306 18.85 14.90 1.64
C THR A 306 18.53 13.84 0.59
N THR A 307 17.45 13.08 0.72
CA THR A 307 17.09 11.97 -0.20
C THR A 307 15.81 12.21 -1.02
N LEU A 308 15.04 13.29 -0.76
CA LEU A 308 13.90 13.75 -1.58
C LEU A 308 14.29 14.93 -2.47
#